data_AF-A0A2N0PGC7-F1
#
_entry.id   AF-A0A2N0PGC7-F1
#
_cell.length_a   1.000
_cell.length_b   1.000
_cell.length_c   1.000
_cell.angle_alpha   90.00
_cell.angle_beta   90.00
_cell.angle_gamma   90.00
#
_symmetry.space_group_name_H-M   'P 1'
#
loop_
_entity.id
_entity.type
_entity.pdbx_description
1 polymer ?
#
loop_
_entity_poly.entity_id
_entity_poly.type
_entity_poly.pdbx_seq_one_letter_code
_entity_poly.pdbx_strand_id
1 'polypeptide(L)'
;MISFSELLRGEYTSLGGKLQSLGYDTIPSHTHKFPMPNERYFHGGYSVQRYGSRHNEQVVDAIQIELPRFLRLGNKRLRENFSNNLSQTLVWYIQKYYFSEKS
;
A
#
# COMPACT_ATOMS: atom_id res chain seq x y z
N MET A 1 1.44 20.16 -4.82
CA MET A 1 1.33 18.88 -5.56
C MET A 1 2.25 17.89 -4.87
N ILE A 2 1.74 16.71 -4.46
CA ILE A 2 2.57 15.67 -3.82
C ILE A 2 3.43 14.97 -4.88
N SER A 3 4.69 14.65 -4.57
CA SER A 3 5.54 13.91 -5.48
C SER A 3 5.21 12.40 -5.47
N PHE A 4 5.53 11.69 -6.54
CA PHE A 4 5.37 10.24 -6.58
C PHE A 4 6.22 9.54 -5.49
N SER A 5 7.40 10.05 -5.18
CA SER A 5 8.24 9.49 -4.11
C SER A 5 7.58 9.63 -2.74
N GLU A 6 6.88 10.75 -2.48
CA GLU A 6 6.13 10.96 -1.25
C GLU A 6 4.92 10.03 -1.16
N LEU A 7 4.17 9.83 -2.25
CA LEU A 7 3.08 8.86 -2.29
C LEU A 7 3.56 7.42 -2.02
N LEU A 8 4.78 7.09 -2.46
CA LEU A 8 5.31 5.75 -2.34
C LEU A 8 6.02 5.49 -0.99
N ARG A 9 6.69 6.49 -0.42
CA ARG A 9 7.63 6.31 0.71
C ARG A 9 7.49 7.35 1.82
N GLY A 10 6.60 8.33 1.73
CA GLY A 10 6.48 9.35 2.77
C GLY A 10 5.81 8.81 4.04
N GLU A 11 6.25 9.32 5.20
CA GLU A 11 5.83 8.82 6.52
C GLU A 11 4.32 8.98 6.76
N TYR A 12 3.77 10.15 6.42
CA TYR A 12 2.36 10.52 6.66
C TYR A 12 1.50 10.55 5.39
N THR A 13 2.10 10.19 4.26
CA THR A 13 1.52 10.35 2.92
C THR A 13 1.38 9.02 2.20
N SER A 14 2.28 8.06 2.41
CA SER A 14 2.21 6.76 1.75
C SER A 14 1.28 5.77 2.47
N LEU A 15 0.74 4.83 1.69
CA LEU A 15 -0.04 3.71 2.21
C LEU A 15 0.80 2.86 3.18
N GLY A 16 2.07 2.61 2.83
CA GLY A 16 3.03 1.87 3.65
C GLY A 16 3.35 2.58 4.96
N GLY A 17 3.59 3.90 4.93
CA GLY A 17 3.80 4.72 6.12
C GLY A 17 2.61 4.69 7.08
N LYS A 18 1.39 4.75 6.56
CA LYS A 18 0.18 4.64 7.40
C LYS A 18 0.06 3.27 8.08
N LEU A 19 0.29 2.17 7.36
CA LEU A 19 0.33 0.84 7.95
C LEU A 19 1.46 0.69 8.99
N GLN A 20 2.61 1.32 8.76
CA GLN A 20 3.71 1.35 9.73
C GLN A 20 3.35 2.05 11.03
N SER A 21 2.61 3.17 10.97
CA SER A 21 2.10 3.82 12.20
C SER A 21 1.19 2.92 13.03
N LEU A 22 0.67 1.83 12.44
CA LEU A 22 -0.16 0.82 13.09
C LEU A 22 0.64 -0.42 13.53
N GLY A 23 1.97 -0.40 13.40
CA GLY A 23 2.87 -1.46 13.84
C GLY A 23 3.15 -2.55 12.80
N TYR A 24 2.89 -2.32 11.52
CA TYR A 24 3.22 -3.28 10.45
C TYR A 24 4.45 -2.83 9.67
N ASP A 25 5.47 -3.68 9.59
CA ASP A 25 6.59 -3.43 8.69
C ASP A 25 6.12 -3.52 7.23
N THR A 26 6.29 -2.44 6.47
CA THR A 26 5.87 -2.34 5.08
C THR A 26 7.01 -1.90 4.18
N ILE A 27 6.98 -2.42 2.95
CA ILE A 27 7.91 -2.09 1.88
C ILE A 27 7.06 -1.81 0.63
N PRO A 28 7.16 -0.62 0.00
CA PRO A 28 7.97 0.53 0.39
C PRO A 28 7.34 1.36 1.53
N SER A 29 8.20 2.04 2.29
CA SER A 29 7.84 3.00 3.33
C SER A 29 9.00 3.97 3.64
N HIS A 30 8.80 4.90 4.57
CA HIS A 30 9.81 5.88 4.98
C HIS A 30 11.04 5.24 5.64
N THR A 31 10.83 4.13 6.37
CA THR A 31 11.89 3.33 7.00
C THR A 31 12.43 2.25 6.07
N HIS A 32 11.57 1.51 5.36
CA HIS A 32 11.97 0.45 4.43
C HIS A 32 11.65 0.85 2.99
N LYS A 33 12.56 1.60 2.37
CA LYS A 33 12.33 2.26 1.07
C LYS A 33 12.28 1.29 -0.13
N PHE A 34 12.97 0.15 -0.03
CA PHE A 34 13.09 -0.84 -1.09
C PHE A 34 13.33 -2.23 -0.48
N PRO A 35 12.97 -3.32 -1.19
CA PRO A 35 13.25 -4.69 -0.75
C PRO A 35 14.76 -4.90 -0.52
N MET A 36 15.12 -5.77 0.42
CA MET A 36 16.52 -6.07 0.68
C MET A 36 17.16 -6.79 -0.53
N PRO A 37 18.49 -6.67 -0.72
CA PRO A 37 19.18 -7.44 -1.73
C PRO A 37 18.85 -8.94 -1.60
N ASN A 38 18.44 -9.57 -2.71
CA ASN A 38 18.03 -10.97 -2.82
C ASN A 38 16.66 -11.34 -2.20
N GLU A 39 15.88 -10.39 -1.71
CA GLU A 39 14.48 -10.67 -1.35
C GLU A 39 13.63 -10.94 -2.60
N ARG A 40 12.83 -12.00 -2.54
CA ARG A 40 11.82 -12.26 -3.55
C ARG A 40 10.65 -11.31 -3.31
N TYR A 41 10.48 -10.35 -4.21
CA TYR A 41 9.34 -9.44 -4.24
C TYR A 41 8.73 -9.44 -5.65
N PHE A 42 7.41 -9.31 -5.76
CA PHE A 42 6.77 -9.23 -7.08
C PHE A 42 6.59 -7.78 -7.50
N HIS A 43 7.06 -7.44 -8.70
CA HIS A 43 7.11 -6.07 -9.22
C HIS A 43 5.77 -5.57 -9.80
N GLY A 44 4.66 -5.92 -9.16
CA GLY A 44 3.31 -5.75 -9.71
C GLY A 44 2.99 -6.82 -10.75
N GLY A 45 2.05 -7.71 -10.43
CA GLY A 45 1.64 -8.80 -11.31
C GLY A 45 0.92 -8.32 -12.57
N TYR A 46 0.59 -9.26 -13.44
CA TYR A 46 -0.07 -9.00 -14.73
C TYR A 46 -1.28 -8.07 -14.60
N SER A 47 -2.15 -8.28 -13.60
CA SER A 47 -3.35 -7.46 -13.43
C SER A 47 -3.04 -5.98 -13.18
N VAL A 48 -2.08 -5.68 -12.31
CA VAL A 48 -1.67 -4.29 -12.02
C VAL A 48 -1.04 -3.65 -13.25
N GLN A 49 -0.22 -4.40 -13.98
CA GLN A 49 0.46 -3.91 -15.18
C GLN A 49 -0.45 -3.71 -16.39
N ARG A 50 -1.48 -4.56 -16.53
CA ARG A 50 -2.38 -4.58 -17.69
C ARG A 50 -3.58 -3.66 -17.53
N TYR A 51 -4.12 -3.58 -16.31
CA TYR A 51 -5.35 -2.84 -16.01
C TYR A 51 -5.12 -1.57 -15.20
N GLY A 52 -3.90 -1.33 -14.72
CA GLY A 52 -3.51 -0.06 -14.12
C GLY A 52 -3.25 1.04 -15.16
N SER A 53 -3.36 2.29 -14.72
CA SER A 53 -3.19 3.52 -15.49
C SER A 53 -1.78 3.79 -16.03
N ARG A 54 -0.80 2.90 -15.80
CA ARG A 54 0.63 3.07 -16.17
C ARG A 54 0.83 3.51 -17.62
N HIS A 55 0.05 2.98 -18.55
CA HIS A 55 0.20 3.21 -19.99
C HIS A 55 -0.77 4.27 -20.53
N ASN A 56 -1.46 5.03 -19.66
CA ASN A 56 -2.50 6.01 -20.02
C ASN A 56 -3.69 5.45 -20.84
N GLU A 57 -3.76 4.13 -21.01
CA GLU A 57 -4.86 3.42 -21.69
C GLU A 57 -6.02 3.08 -20.75
N GLN A 58 -5.80 3.19 -19.44
CA GLN A 58 -6.75 2.83 -18.38
C GLN A 58 -6.93 4.00 -17.42
N VAL A 59 -8.14 4.15 -16.87
CA VAL A 59 -8.49 5.23 -15.93
C VAL A 59 -8.37 4.82 -14.46
N VAL A 60 -7.96 3.57 -14.19
CA VAL A 60 -7.90 3.00 -12.84
C VAL A 60 -6.46 2.92 -12.37
N ASP A 61 -6.19 3.50 -11.20
CA ASP A 61 -4.93 3.27 -10.50
C ASP A 61 -4.96 1.92 -9.78
N ALA A 62 -3.84 1.19 -9.86
CA ALA A 62 -3.76 -0.17 -9.34
C ALA A 62 -2.55 -0.33 -8.39
N ILE A 63 -2.79 -0.96 -7.23
CA ILE A 63 -1.78 -1.28 -6.23
C ILE A 63 -1.82 -2.78 -5.95
N GLN A 64 -0.64 -3.41 -5.91
CA GLN A 64 -0.49 -4.77 -5.38
C GLN A 64 -0.11 -4.71 -3.90
N ILE A 65 -0.76 -5.54 -3.08
CA ILE A 65 -0.42 -5.72 -1.67
C ILE A 65 -0.06 -7.17 -1.43
N GLU A 66 1.13 -7.41 -0.89
CA GLU A 66 1.62 -8.73 -0.52
C GLU A 66 1.61 -8.90 0.99
N LEU A 67 1.04 -10.01 1.45
CA LEU A 67 0.88 -10.28 2.87
C LEU A 67 1.67 -11.52 3.29
N PRO A 68 2.51 -11.43 4.34
CA PRO A 68 3.16 -12.60 4.89
C PRO A 68 2.13 -13.63 5.37
N ARG A 69 2.50 -14.90 5.28
CA ARG A 69 1.60 -16.03 5.55
C ARG A 69 0.91 -15.93 6.92
N PHE A 70 1.60 -15.44 7.95
CA PHE A 70 1.05 -15.35 9.30
C PHE A 70 -0.09 -14.31 9.41
N LEU A 71 -0.07 -13.22 8.63
CA LEU A 71 -1.20 -12.27 8.58
C LEU A 71 -2.43 -12.86 7.89
N ARG A 72 -2.25 -13.88 7.04
CA ARG A 72 -3.35 -14.54 6.32
C ARG A 72 -3.87 -15.79 7.02
N LEU A 73 -2.98 -16.57 7.64
CA LEU A 73 -3.25 -17.91 8.18
C LEU A 73 -2.91 -18.05 9.67
N GLY A 74 -2.45 -16.99 10.34
CA GLY A 74 -2.22 -16.97 11.78
C GLY A 74 -3.52 -17.04 12.57
N ASN A 75 -3.51 -16.71 13.86
CA ASN A 75 -4.73 -16.80 14.67
C ASN A 75 -5.82 -15.78 14.26
N LYS A 76 -7.08 -16.08 14.61
CA LYS A 76 -8.26 -15.26 14.27
C LYS A 76 -8.09 -13.79 14.67
N ARG A 77 -7.63 -13.52 15.90
CA ARG A 77 -7.44 -12.17 16.43
C ARG A 77 -6.47 -11.35 15.58
N LEU A 78 -5.33 -11.94 15.22
CA LEU A 78 -4.31 -11.27 14.42
C LEU A 78 -4.83 -10.96 13.00
N ARG A 79 -5.57 -11.89 12.39
CA ARG A 79 -6.19 -11.65 11.07
C ARG A 79 -7.26 -10.55 11.13
N GLU A 80 -8.12 -10.58 12.15
CA GLU A 80 -9.18 -9.57 12.34
C GLU A 80 -8.60 -8.18 12.57
N ASN A 81 -7.59 -8.06 13.45
CA ASN A 81 -6.89 -6.81 13.69
C ASN A 81 -6.22 -6.28 12.42
N PHE A 82 -5.54 -7.15 11.67
CA PHE A 82 -4.91 -6.75 10.41
C PHE A 82 -5.93 -6.30 9.36
N SER A 83 -7.00 -7.06 9.15
CA SER A 83 -8.07 -6.70 8.19
C SER A 83 -8.71 -5.37 8.52
N ASN A 84 -8.97 -5.09 9.81
CA ASN A 84 -9.53 -3.82 10.25
C ASN A 84 -8.55 -2.66 9.99
N ASN A 85 -7.28 -2.83 10.35
CA ASN A 85 -6.25 -1.80 10.13
C ASN A 85 -6.00 -1.55 8.64
N LEU A 86 -5.96 -2.60 7.82
CA LEU A 86 -5.81 -2.47 6.37
C LEU A 86 -7.02 -1.74 5.75
N SER A 87 -8.24 -2.10 6.14
CA SER A 87 -9.46 -1.44 5.67
C SER A 87 -9.46 0.05 5.99
N GLN A 88 -9.17 0.42 7.24
CA GLN A 88 -9.08 1.82 7.66
C GLN A 88 -7.97 2.57 6.90
N THR A 89 -6.84 1.92 6.65
CA THR A 89 -5.73 2.52 5.90
C THR A 89 -6.10 2.75 4.43
N LEU A 90 -6.80 1.82 3.79
CA LEU A 90 -7.30 1.98 2.42
C LEU A 90 -8.33 3.10 2.33
N VAL A 91 -9.30 3.14 3.24
CA VAL A 91 -10.30 4.23 3.30
C VAL A 91 -9.61 5.58 3.45
N TRP A 92 -8.67 5.70 4.40
CA TRP A 92 -7.88 6.92 4.58
C TRP A 92 -7.13 7.34 3.31
N TYR A 93 -6.44 6.41 2.65
CA TYR A 93 -5.65 6.71 1.45
C TYR A 93 -6.53 7.16 0.29
N ILE A 94 -7.64 6.45 0.06
CA ILE A 94 -8.59 6.77 -1.00
C ILE A 94 -9.26 8.12 -0.72
N GLN A 95 -9.70 8.38 0.51
CA GLN A 95 -10.26 9.68 0.90
C GLN A 95 -9.25 10.81 0.70
N LYS A 96 -8.00 10.62 1.11
CA LYS A 96 -6.97 11.65 1.03
C LYS A 96 -6.61 12.05 -0.40
N TYR A 97 -6.61 11.11 -1.35
CA TYR A 97 -6.08 11.35 -2.69
C TYR A 97 -7.11 11.34 -3.83
N TYR A 98 -8.28 10.72 -3.62
CA TYR A 98 -9.34 10.64 -4.64
C TYR A 98 -10.60 11.41 -4.25
N PHE A 99 -10.87 11.55 -2.95
CA PHE A 99 -12.09 12.22 -2.45
C PHE A 99 -11.80 13.39 -1.49
N SER A 100 -10.58 13.94 -1.49
CA SER A 100 -10.30 15.14 -0.71
C SER A 100 -11.26 16.21 -1.22
N GLU A 101 -12.06 16.79 -0.32
CA GLU A 101 -12.97 17.87 -0.69
C GLU A 101 -12.18 18.94 -1.46
N LYS A 102 -12.69 19.32 -2.62
CA LYS A 102 -12.23 20.51 -3.31
C LYS A 102 -12.61 21.69 -2.45
N SER A 103 -11.69 22.13 -1.59
CA SER A 103 -11.71 23.47 -1.01
C SER A 103 -11.58 24.51 -2.11
#